data_AF-A0A0Q4X4E7-F1
#
_entry.id   AF-A0A0Q4X4E7-F1
#
_cell.length_a   1.000
_cell.length_b   1.000
_cell.length_c   1.000
_cell.angle_alpha   90.00
_cell.angle_beta   90.00
_cell.angle_gamma   90.00
#
_symmetry.space_group_name_H-M   'P 1'
#
loop_
_entity.id
_entity.type
_entity.pdbx_description
1 polymer ?
#
loop_
_entity_poly.entity_id
_entity_poly.type
_entity_poly.pdbx_seq_one_letter_code
_entity_poly.pdbx_strand_id
1 'polypeptide(L)'
;MWEGCEATGRARSLQKVVCAKPAQRWMEQEMPTEWAKATGSRGSWFAMVEGERLACVHTHWCNWTAQTYHDPWVLPGRAHSDEFVDVIRDKMNVILCEDEITENPGKEPGFTRKKYIALWEVSDIAWDEDGLRFRFAKRGKSLQ
;
A
#
# COMPACT_ATOMS: atom_id res chain seq x y z
N MET A 1 28.00 -34.75 -52.58
CA MET A 1 28.66 -36.05 -52.45
C MET A 1 29.73 -35.88 -51.37
N TRP A 2 29.82 -36.84 -50.45
CA TRP A 2 30.77 -36.96 -49.33
C TRP A 2 30.39 -36.09 -48.11
N GLU A 3 30.42 -36.53 -46.85
CA GLU A 3 30.59 -37.80 -46.11
C GLU A 3 30.20 -37.39 -44.66
N GLY A 4 29.37 -38.10 -43.90
CA GLY A 4 29.65 -39.43 -43.37
C GLY A 4 30.74 -39.37 -42.30
N CYS A 5 30.41 -39.02 -41.05
CA CYS A 5 31.33 -39.24 -39.92
C CYS A 5 30.54 -39.64 -38.66
N GLU A 6 30.34 -40.95 -38.52
CA GLU A 6 30.04 -41.61 -37.26
C GLU A 6 31.34 -41.74 -36.46
N ALA A 7 31.30 -41.39 -35.17
CA ALA A 7 32.33 -41.76 -34.21
C ALA A 7 31.69 -42.52 -33.05
N THR A 8 31.99 -43.81 -33.00
CA THR A 8 31.75 -44.71 -31.88
C THR A 8 32.89 -44.56 -30.85
N GLY A 9 32.59 -44.65 -29.56
CA GLY A 9 33.62 -44.64 -28.53
C GLY A 9 33.09 -44.83 -27.11
N ARG A 10 33.54 -45.91 -26.46
CA ARG A 10 33.04 -46.49 -25.20
C ARG A 10 33.79 -45.93 -23.97
N ALA A 11 33.05 -45.91 -22.85
CA ALA A 11 33.45 -46.34 -21.50
C ALA A 11 34.10 -45.36 -20.48
N ARG A 12 33.38 -45.30 -19.33
CA ARG A 12 33.80 -45.17 -17.91
C ARG A 12 34.42 -43.85 -17.44
N SER A 13 33.72 -43.19 -16.51
CA SER A 13 34.23 -43.11 -15.13
C SER A 13 33.13 -42.76 -14.14
N LEU A 14 33.11 -43.48 -13.02
CA LEU A 14 32.25 -43.24 -11.86
C LEU A 14 32.82 -42.06 -11.06
N GLN A 15 32.03 -41.02 -10.85
CA GLN A 15 32.18 -40.14 -9.69
C GLN A 15 30.84 -40.03 -8.97
N LYS A 16 30.91 -40.35 -7.68
CA LYS A 16 29.84 -40.22 -6.68
C LYS A 16 29.57 -38.73 -6.40
N VAL A 17 28.58 -38.52 -5.52
CA VAL A 17 28.26 -37.29 -4.78
C VAL A 17 27.34 -36.37 -5.62
N VAL A 18 26.15 -35.95 -5.20
CA VAL A 18 25.60 -35.63 -3.87
C VAL A 18 24.08 -35.81 -3.92
N CYS A 19 23.47 -36.17 -2.80
CA CYS A 19 22.02 -36.15 -2.59
C CYS A 19 21.43 -34.75 -2.88
N ALA A 20 20.67 -34.59 -3.97
CA ALA A 20 19.81 -33.43 -4.14
C ALA A 20 18.50 -33.66 -3.38
N LYS A 21 18.41 -33.15 -2.15
CA LYS A 21 17.11 -32.94 -1.50
C LYS A 21 16.42 -31.74 -2.16
N PRO A 22 15.09 -31.81 -2.37
CA PRO A 22 14.33 -30.77 -3.04
C PRO A 22 13.97 -29.67 -2.04
N ALA A 23 13.80 -28.43 -2.51
CA ALA A 23 12.77 -27.50 -2.03
C ALA A 23 13.02 -26.10 -2.59
N GLN A 24 12.00 -25.56 -3.26
CA GLN A 24 11.54 -24.18 -3.13
C GLN A 24 12.62 -23.09 -3.07
N ARG A 25 13.05 -22.63 -4.24
CA ARG A 25 13.57 -21.26 -4.38
C ARG A 25 12.41 -20.33 -4.73
N TRP A 26 11.49 -20.16 -3.80
CA TRP A 26 10.60 -19.00 -3.83
C TRP A 26 11.41 -17.86 -3.23
N MET A 27 11.60 -16.83 -4.04
CA MET A 27 12.23 -15.59 -3.65
C MET A 27 11.57 -15.07 -2.39
N GLU A 28 12.32 -15.14 -1.29
CA GLU A 28 12.12 -14.39 -0.07
C GLU A 28 12.23 -12.91 -0.46
N GLN A 29 11.14 -12.37 -1.01
CA GLN A 29 10.98 -10.94 -1.14
C GLN A 29 10.85 -10.43 0.29
N GLU A 30 11.90 -9.76 0.74
CA GLU A 30 11.98 -9.02 1.99
C GLU A 30 10.70 -8.18 2.14
N MET A 31 9.75 -8.68 2.93
CA MET A 31 8.60 -7.89 3.34
C MET A 31 9.15 -6.77 4.23
N PRO A 32 8.94 -5.47 3.93
CA PRO A 32 9.47 -4.41 4.77
C PRO A 32 8.85 -4.50 6.17
N THR A 33 9.64 -5.00 7.12
CA THR A 33 9.34 -5.16 8.56
C THR A 33 9.64 -3.88 9.34
N GLU A 34 9.37 -2.72 8.75
CA GLU A 34 9.46 -1.47 9.47
C GLU A 34 8.07 -1.07 9.98
N TRP A 35 7.92 -1.12 11.30
CA TRP A 35 6.76 -0.59 12.01
C TRP A 35 7.05 0.84 12.47
N ALA A 36 6.10 1.74 12.29
CA ALA A 36 6.17 3.10 12.80
C ALA A 36 4.99 3.42 13.71
N LYS A 37 5.23 4.24 14.72
CA LYS A 37 4.19 4.67 15.66
C LYS A 37 3.43 5.84 15.07
N ALA A 38 2.10 5.69 14.93
CA ALA A 38 1.23 6.78 14.51
C ALA A 38 0.51 7.39 15.71
N THR A 39 0.66 8.70 15.90
CA THR A 39 0.01 9.43 17.00
C THR A 39 -0.95 10.46 16.41
N GLY A 40 -2.25 10.31 16.66
CA GLY A 40 -3.24 11.27 16.21
C GLY A 40 -4.46 11.26 17.12
N SER A 41 -5.25 12.34 17.06
CA SER A 41 -6.45 12.49 17.87
C SER A 41 -7.69 11.97 17.14
N ARG A 42 -8.68 11.47 17.90
CA ARG A 42 -9.98 11.11 17.34
C ARG A 42 -10.63 12.34 16.70
N GLY A 43 -11.16 12.17 15.48
CA GLY A 43 -11.72 13.28 14.69
C GLY A 43 -10.69 14.14 13.96
N SER A 44 -9.38 13.89 14.16
CA SER A 44 -8.33 14.57 13.39
C SER A 44 -8.15 13.92 12.03
N TRP A 45 -8.11 14.75 10.99
CA TRP A 45 -7.78 14.36 9.60
C TRP A 45 -6.28 14.09 9.43
N PHE A 46 -5.47 14.33 10.45
CA PHE A 46 -4.02 14.17 10.42
C PHE A 46 -3.52 13.33 11.59
N ALA A 47 -2.41 12.64 11.38
CA ALA A 47 -1.64 11.99 12.42
C ALA A 47 -0.13 12.23 12.23
N MET A 48 0.61 12.12 13.32
CA MET A 48 2.05 12.23 13.37
C MET A 48 2.67 10.84 13.23
N VAL A 49 3.58 10.66 12.28
CA VAL A 49 4.40 9.45 12.12
C VAL A 49 5.85 9.91 12.02
N GLU A 50 6.71 9.41 12.91
CA GLU A 50 8.16 9.74 12.91
C GLU A 50 8.47 11.25 12.95
N GLY A 51 7.58 12.06 13.53
CA GLY A 51 7.71 13.52 13.59
C GLY A 51 7.12 14.27 12.39
N GLU A 52 6.58 13.55 11.40
CA GLU A 52 5.92 14.11 10.23
C GLU A 52 4.41 14.11 10.39
N ARG A 53 3.77 15.22 10.01
CA ARG A 53 2.30 15.33 9.97
C ARG A 53 1.81 14.86 8.60
N LEU A 54 1.03 13.77 8.61
CA LEU A 54 0.50 13.16 7.40
C LEU A 54 -1.03 13.10 7.44
N ALA A 55 -1.61 13.11 6.24
CA ALA A 55 -3.03 12.97 6.03
C ALA A 55 -3.51 11.55 6.36
N CYS A 56 -4.59 11.43 7.13
CA CYS A 56 -5.24 10.16 7.46
C CYS A 56 -6.42 9.92 6.51
N VAL A 57 -6.40 8.80 5.81
CA VAL A 57 -7.44 8.36 4.88
C VAL A 57 -8.10 7.09 5.39
N HIS A 58 -9.40 6.97 5.18
CA HIS A 58 -10.20 5.90 5.75
C HIS A 58 -10.32 4.71 4.79
N THR A 59 -10.22 3.48 5.30
CA THR A 59 -10.41 2.25 4.49
C THR A 59 -11.79 2.18 3.82
N HIS A 60 -12.79 2.86 4.37
CA HIS A 60 -14.15 2.89 3.84
C HIS A 60 -14.23 3.40 2.40
N TRP A 61 -13.43 4.43 2.09
CA TRP A 61 -13.40 5.10 0.80
C TRP A 61 -12.38 4.48 -0.17
N CYS A 62 -11.76 3.36 0.22
CA CYS A 62 -10.78 2.65 -0.58
C CYS A 62 -11.45 1.54 -1.41
N ASN A 63 -11.19 1.52 -2.71
CA ASN A 63 -11.43 0.37 -3.57
C ASN A 63 -10.14 -0.44 -3.71
N TRP A 64 -10.04 -1.54 -2.96
CA TRP A 64 -8.84 -2.40 -2.93
C TRP A 64 -8.60 -3.16 -4.23
N THR A 65 -9.64 -3.47 -5.01
CA THR A 65 -9.50 -4.16 -6.30
C THR A 65 -8.87 -3.25 -7.34
N ALA A 66 -9.24 -1.97 -7.35
CA ALA A 66 -8.69 -0.97 -8.27
C ALA A 66 -7.49 -0.19 -7.69
N GLN A 67 -7.16 -0.40 -6.41
CA GLN A 67 -6.17 0.39 -5.65
C GLN A 67 -6.41 1.90 -5.75
N THR A 68 -7.68 2.31 -5.69
CA THR A 68 -8.08 3.71 -5.78
C THR A 68 -8.75 4.16 -4.49
N TYR A 69 -8.59 5.44 -4.16
CA TYR A 69 -9.33 6.12 -3.12
C TYR A 69 -10.32 7.10 -3.76
N HIS A 70 -11.53 7.16 -3.22
CA HIS A 70 -12.50 8.19 -3.60
C HIS A 70 -13.32 8.60 -2.38
N ASP A 71 -13.07 9.82 -1.90
CA ASP A 71 -13.81 10.41 -0.79
C ASP A 71 -14.66 11.59 -1.27
N PRO A 72 -15.99 11.43 -1.35
CA PRO A 72 -16.90 12.46 -1.85
C PRO A 72 -17.08 13.63 -0.88
N TRP A 73 -16.57 13.54 0.35
CA TRP A 73 -16.78 14.54 1.39
C TRP A 73 -15.63 15.55 1.49
N VAL A 74 -14.52 15.30 0.81
CA VAL A 74 -13.36 16.21 0.72
C VAL A 74 -13.55 17.13 -0.47
N LEU A 75 -14.36 18.18 -0.30
CA LEU A 75 -14.73 19.11 -1.36
C LEU A 75 -13.95 20.43 -1.25
N PRO A 76 -13.64 21.10 -2.38
CA PRO A 76 -13.07 22.45 -2.38
C PRO A 76 -13.90 23.44 -1.57
N GLY A 77 -13.24 24.23 -0.72
CA GLY A 77 -13.90 25.24 0.12
C GLY A 77 -14.59 24.69 1.38
N ARG A 78 -14.53 23.38 1.63
CA ARG A 78 -14.96 22.80 2.91
C ARG A 78 -13.83 22.92 3.94
N ALA A 79 -14.20 23.23 5.18
CA ALA A 79 -13.25 23.36 6.29
C ALA A 79 -12.29 22.15 6.34
N HIS A 80 -11.00 22.43 6.47
CA HIS A 80 -9.88 21.47 6.52
C HIS A 80 -9.60 20.67 5.24
N SER A 81 -10.43 20.77 4.19
CA SER A 81 -10.23 20.02 2.95
C SER A 81 -9.05 20.56 2.15
N ASP A 82 -8.89 21.89 2.04
CA ASP A 82 -7.76 22.49 1.34
C ASP A 82 -6.42 22.08 1.96
N GLU A 83 -6.28 22.26 3.28
CA GLU A 83 -5.07 21.87 4.02
C GLU A 83 -4.79 20.36 3.92
N PHE A 84 -5.83 19.54 3.95
CA PHE A 84 -5.69 18.09 3.84
C PHE A 84 -5.15 17.69 2.47
N VAL A 85 -5.72 18.22 1.39
CA VAL A 85 -5.26 17.90 0.03
C VAL A 85 -3.88 18.46 -0.25
N ASP A 86 -3.54 19.63 0.30
CA ASP A 86 -2.21 20.23 0.17
C ASP A 86 -1.14 19.34 0.82
N VAL A 87 -1.39 18.79 2.01
CA VAL A 87 -0.46 17.85 2.65
C VAL A 87 -0.29 16.58 1.83
N ILE A 88 -1.36 16.07 1.22
CA ILE A 88 -1.29 14.88 0.36
C ILE A 88 -0.44 15.16 -0.88
N ARG A 89 -0.61 16.33 -1.50
CA ARG A 89 0.17 16.74 -2.68
C ARG A 89 1.63 17.04 -2.36
N ASP A 90 1.93 17.62 -1.21
CA ASP A 90 3.29 17.91 -0.77
C ASP A 90 4.07 16.64 -0.41
N LYS A 91 3.44 15.74 0.36
CA LYS A 91 4.10 14.55 0.90
C LYS A 91 3.99 13.33 0.00
N MET A 92 2.98 13.27 -0.86
CA MET A 92 2.61 12.10 -1.68
C MET A 92 2.47 10.82 -0.85
N ASN A 93 2.20 10.98 0.45
CA ASN A 93 2.14 9.90 1.43
C ASN A 93 0.94 10.10 2.34
N VAL A 94 0.18 9.03 2.57
CA VAL A 94 -1.02 9.02 3.38
C VAL A 94 -1.00 7.88 4.39
N ILE A 95 -1.61 8.13 5.54
CA ILE A 95 -1.84 7.13 6.57
C ILE A 95 -3.19 6.48 6.31
N LEU A 96 -3.19 5.19 6.04
CA LEU A 96 -4.41 4.40 5.98
C LEU A 96 -4.87 4.04 7.40
N CYS A 97 -6.11 4.37 7.74
CA CYS A 97 -6.73 4.01 9.00
C CYS A 97 -8.00 3.16 8.81
N GLU A 98 -8.22 2.24 9.75
CA GLU A 98 -9.43 1.43 9.83
C GLU A 98 -10.42 2.11 10.76
N ASP A 99 -11.65 2.28 10.30
CA ASP A 99 -12.71 2.94 11.05
C ASP A 99 -13.94 2.04 11.14
N GLU A 100 -14.61 2.13 12.27
CA GLU A 100 -15.97 1.63 12.43
C GLU A 100 -16.93 2.76 12.08
N ILE A 101 -17.79 2.48 11.11
CA ILE A 101 -18.75 3.44 10.58
C ILE A 101 -20.05 3.22 11.31
N THR A 102 -20.52 4.26 11.96
CA THR A 102 -21.91 4.32 12.43
C THR A 102 -22.72 4.99 11.34
N GLU A 103 -23.43 4.17 10.56
CA GLU A 103 -24.35 4.66 9.54
C GLU A 103 -25.51 5.39 10.21
N ASN A 104 -25.66 6.68 9.88
CA ASN A 104 -26.81 7.48 10.28
C ASN A 104 -27.57 7.83 9.00
N PRO A 105 -28.74 7.22 8.74
CA PRO A 105 -29.51 7.52 7.52
C PRO A 105 -29.87 9.01 7.48
N GLY A 106 -29.43 9.69 6.40
CA GLY A 106 -29.69 11.12 6.17
C GLY A 106 -28.73 12.10 6.83
N LYS A 107 -27.61 11.64 7.43
CA LYS A 107 -26.57 12.49 8.01
C LYS A 107 -25.17 12.01 7.65
N GLU A 108 -24.17 12.84 7.93
CA GLU A 108 -22.77 12.44 7.81
C GLU A 108 -22.49 11.20 8.68
N PRO A 109 -21.87 10.15 8.12
CA PRO A 109 -21.54 8.94 8.87
C PRO A 109 -20.57 9.26 10.01
N GLY A 110 -20.82 8.65 11.17
CA GLY A 110 -19.90 8.76 12.29
C GLY A 110 -18.71 7.83 12.10
N PHE A 111 -17.50 8.36 11.99
CA PHE A 111 -16.29 7.56 11.90
C PHE A 111 -15.63 7.40 13.29
N THR A 112 -15.53 6.16 13.75
CA THR A 112 -14.74 5.82 14.95
C THR A 112 -13.51 5.06 14.52
N ARG A 113 -12.36 5.74 14.51
CA ARG A 113 -11.06 5.14 14.19
C ARG A 113 -10.73 4.01 15.15
N LYS A 114 -10.54 2.80 14.62
CA LYS A 114 -10.12 1.62 15.37
C LYS A 114 -8.60 1.55 15.49
N LYS A 115 -7.89 1.75 14.38
CA LYS A 115 -6.41 1.65 14.34
C LYS A 115 -5.84 2.32 13.10
N TYR A 116 -4.55 2.65 13.16
CA TYR A 116 -3.75 2.94 11.98
C TYR A 116 -3.27 1.62 11.37
N ILE A 117 -3.19 1.55 10.04
CA ILE A 117 -2.85 0.31 9.33
C ILE A 117 -1.44 0.40 8.75
N ALA A 118 -1.23 1.39 7.87
CA ALA A 118 0.00 1.50 7.11
C ALA A 118 0.14 2.90 6.50
N LEU A 119 1.38 3.25 6.20
CA LEU A 119 1.71 4.34 5.31
C LEU A 119 1.60 3.88 3.86
N TRP A 120 1.05 4.73 3.01
CA TRP A 120 0.95 4.49 1.57
C TRP A 120 1.44 5.69 0.79
N GLU A 121 2.24 5.41 -0.23
CA GLU A 121 2.56 6.37 -1.28
C GLU A 121 1.37 6.45 -2.24
N VAL A 122 1.03 7.67 -2.67
CA VAL A 122 -0.10 7.94 -3.55
C VAL A 122 0.32 8.62 -4.84
N SER A 123 -0.45 8.38 -5.90
CA SER A 123 -0.27 9.00 -7.21
C SER A 123 -1.62 9.40 -7.82
N ASP A 124 -1.58 10.09 -8.96
CA ASP A 124 -2.78 10.46 -9.72
C ASP A 124 -3.82 11.23 -8.88
N ILE A 125 -3.37 12.22 -8.11
CA ILE A 125 -4.24 13.00 -7.22
C ILE A 125 -5.15 13.93 -8.05
N ALA A 126 -6.45 13.68 -8.00
CA ALA A 126 -7.49 14.54 -8.56
C ALA A 126 -8.37 15.06 -7.40
N TRP A 127 -8.67 16.36 -7.44
CA TRP A 127 -9.51 17.00 -6.44
C TRP A 127 -10.37 18.06 -7.11
N ASP A 128 -11.68 17.83 -7.07
CA ASP A 128 -12.70 18.62 -7.76
C ASP A 128 -14.05 18.50 -7.04
N GLU A 129 -15.14 18.88 -7.70
CA GLU A 129 -16.50 18.88 -7.16
C GLU A 129 -17.03 17.48 -6.80
N ASP A 130 -16.41 16.40 -7.30
CA ASP A 130 -16.77 15.03 -6.94
C ASP A 130 -16.01 14.51 -5.70
N GLY A 131 -15.09 15.30 -5.15
CA GLY A 131 -14.28 14.97 -3.98
C GLY A 131 -12.81 14.67 -4.29
N LEU A 132 -12.13 14.04 -3.33
CA LEU A 132 -10.71 13.67 -3.46
C LEU A 132 -10.57 12.27 -4.02
N ARG A 133 -9.75 12.13 -5.06
CA ARG A 133 -9.42 10.86 -5.71
C ARG A 133 -7.92 10.72 -5.86
N PHE A 134 -7.40 9.53 -5.62
CA PHE A 134 -6.01 9.19 -5.92
C PHE A 134 -5.84 7.68 -6.03
N ARG A 135 -4.67 7.23 -6.46
CA ARG A 135 -4.27 5.83 -6.48
C ARG A 135 -3.24 5.53 -5.41
N PHE A 136 -3.33 4.34 -4.84
CA PHE A 136 -2.31 3.79 -3.96
C PHE A 136 -1.20 3.20 -4.83
N ALA A 137 -0.03 3.85 -4.84
CA ALA A 137 1.10 3.44 -5.65
C ALA A 137 1.91 2.33 -4.97
N LYS A 138 2.28 2.56 -3.71
CA LYS A 138 3.16 1.64 -2.95
C LYS A 138 2.78 1.62 -1.48
N ARG A 139 2.71 0.41 -0.91
CA ARG A 139 2.61 0.24 0.54
C ARG A 139 3.98 0.47 1.18
N GLY A 140 4.03 1.41 2.11
CA GLY A 140 5.19 1.67 2.95
C GLY A 140 5.14 0.88 4.26
N LYS A 141 5.53 1.56 5.34
CA LYS A 141 5.61 1.00 6.69
C LYS A 141 4.24 0.60 7.24
N SER A 142 4.21 -0.42 8.09
CA SER A 142 3.00 -0.74 8.87
C SER A 142 2.95 0.16 10.12
N LEU A 143 1.75 0.51 10.56
CA LEU A 143 1.56 1.43 11.68
C LEU A 143 0.98 0.72 12.91
N GLN A 144 1.44 1.15 14.09
CA GLN A 144 0.95 0.70 15.40
C GLN A 144 0.46 1.88 16.24
#